data_AF-A0A846QJJ2-F1
#
_entry.id   AF-A0A846QJJ2-F1
#
_cell.length_a   1.000
_cell.length_b   1.000
_cell.length_c   1.000
_cell.angle_alpha   90.00
_cell.angle_beta   90.00
_cell.angle_gamma   90.00
#
_symmetry.space_group_name_H-M   'P 1'
#
loop_
_entity.id
_entity.type
_entity.pdbx_description
1 polymer ?
#
loop_
_entity_poly.entity_id
_entity_poly.type
_entity_poly.pdbx_seq_one_letter_code
_entity_poly.pdbx_strand_id
1 'polypeptide(L)' 'MLKRCDNCNRLVPPDARTCPTCGAPRPDIHGVFRKEVFAAVLGTAVLLLLAFCSKNYG' A
#
# COMPACT_ATOMS: atom_id res chain seq x y z
N MET A 1 -10.97 -0.27 21.03
CA MET A 1 -9.79 -1.04 21.48
C MET A 1 -8.54 -0.20 21.25
N LEU A 2 -7.71 0.04 22.27
CA LEU A 2 -6.44 0.76 22.10
C LEU A 2 -5.34 -0.21 21.63
N LYS A 3 -4.46 0.25 20.73
CA LYS A 3 -3.28 -0.53 20.28
C LYS A 3 -2.01 0.08 20.87
N ARG A 4 -1.00 -0.75 21.15
CA ARG A 4 0.33 -0.28 21.56
C ARG A 4 1.09 0.24 20.34
N CYS A 5 1.76 1.37 20.47
CA CYS A 5 2.67 1.90 19.45
C CYS A 5 3.99 1.14 19.48
N ASP A 6 4.48 0.67 18.33
CA ASP A 6 5.74 -0.08 18.23
C ASP A 6 6.99 0.79 18.44
N ASN A 7 6.85 2.11 18.37
CA ASN A 7 7.97 3.06 18.49
C ASN A 7 8.20 3.51 19.95
N CYS A 8 7.13 3.83 20.68
CA CYS A 8 7.23 4.37 22.04
C CYS A 8 6.49 3.54 23.10
N ASN A 9 5.93 2.40 22.71
CA ASN A 9 5.20 1.45 23.57
C ASN A 9 4.00 2.04 24.31
N ARG A 10 3.53 3.24 23.96
CA ARG A 10 2.33 3.87 24.53
C ARG A 10 1.06 3.36 23.88
N LEU A 11 -0.06 3.48 24.61
CA LEU A 11 -1.38 3.15 24.09
C LEU A 11 -1.87 4.25 23.16
N VAL A 12 -2.30 3.87 21.96
CA VAL A 12 -2.79 4.77 20.92
C VAL A 12 -4.24 4.40 20.57
N PRO A 13 -5.15 5.39 20.44
CA PRO A 13 -6.51 5.16 19.97
C PRO A 13 -6.52 4.58 18.55
N PRO A 14 -7.47 3.70 18.20
CA PRO A 14 -7.50 3.04 16.90
C PRO A 14 -7.71 4.02 15.73
N ASP A 15 -8.40 5.13 15.98
CA ASP A 15 -8.71 6.15 14.97
C ASP A 15 -7.60 7.22 14.81
N ALA A 16 -6.57 7.18 15.66
CA ALA A 16 -5.52 8.19 15.61
C ALA A 16 -4.59 7.96 14.42
N ARG A 17 -4.47 8.94 13.50
CA ARG A 17 -3.65 8.79 12.29
C ARG A 17 -2.15 8.61 12.56
N THR A 18 -1.70 9.18 13.65
CA THR A 18 -0.32 9.16 14.13
C THR A 18 -0.31 8.94 15.65
N CYS A 19 0.81 8.48 16.20
CA CYS A 19 0.96 8.38 17.64
C CYS A 19 1.00 9.79 18.25
N PRO A 20 0.09 10.16 19.16
CA PRO A 20 0.09 11.49 19.77
C PRO A 20 1.27 11.71 20.73
N THR A 21 1.97 10.64 21.13
CA THR A 21 3.10 10.76 22.06
C THR A 21 4.44 10.94 21.37
N CYS A 22 4.69 10.23 20.26
CA CYS A 22 5.98 10.29 19.57
C CYS A 22 5.90 10.78 18.11
N GLY A 23 4.70 10.97 17.56
CA GLY A 23 4.48 11.41 16.19
C GLY A 23 4.63 10.30 15.13
N ALA A 24 4.97 9.06 15.51
CA ALA A 24 5.15 7.98 14.55
C ALA A 24 3.85 7.69 13.75
N PRO A 25 3.95 7.50 12.42
CA PRO A 25 2.81 7.14 11.59
C PRO A 25 2.32 5.73 11.95
N ARG A 26 1.00 5.53 11.96
CA ARG A 26 0.44 4.21 12.22
C ARG A 26 0.62 3.30 10.99
N PRO A 27 1.08 2.05 11.16
CA PRO A 27 1.23 1.11 10.05
C PRO A 27 -0.12 0.65 9.49
N ASP A 28 -1.22 0.80 10.23
CA ASP A 28 -2.55 0.31 9.86
C ASP A 28 -3.39 1.28 9.01
N ILE A 29 -2.84 2.43 8.59
CA ILE A 29 -3.57 3.47 7.83
C ILE A 29 -2.98 3.69 6.43
N HIS A 30 -2.01 2.86 6.05
CA HIS A 30 -1.67 2.72 4.65
C HIS A 30 -2.48 1.56 4.10
N GLY A 31 -3.41 1.88 3.19
CA GLY A 31 -4.04 0.89 2.34
C GLY A 31 -2.97 -0.09 1.88
N VAL A 32 -3.28 -1.38 1.95
CA VAL A 32 -2.37 -2.46 1.60
C VAL A 32 -1.94 -2.23 0.15
N PHE A 33 -0.85 -1.48 -0.05
CA PHE A 33 -0.16 -1.45 -1.32
C PHE A 33 0.62 -2.76 -1.38
N ARG A 34 -0.15 -3.84 -1.54
CA ARG A 34 0.37 -5.16 -1.78
C ARG A 34 1.13 -5.00 -3.08
N LYS A 35 2.45 -5.08 -3.03
CA LYS A 35 3.36 -5.18 -4.18
C LYS A 35 2.81 -6.03 -5.34
N GLU A 36 1.98 -7.03 -5.02
CA GLU A 36 1.23 -7.87 -5.95
C GLU A 36 0.27 -7.08 -6.86
N VAL A 37 -0.42 -6.05 -6.34
CA VAL A 37 -1.34 -5.20 -7.11
C VAL A 37 -0.55 -4.35 -8.11
N PHE A 38 0.60 -3.79 -7.72
CA PHE A 38 1.47 -3.05 -8.65
C PHE A 38 1.97 -3.94 -9.79
N ALA A 39 2.43 -5.16 -9.47
CA ALA A 39 2.90 -6.10 -10.48
C ALA A 39 1.78 -6.52 -11.45
N ALA A 40 0.55 -6.70 -10.97
CA ALA A 40 -0.60 -7.02 -11.81
C ALA A 40 -0.95 -5.88 -12.78
N VAL A 41 -0.96 -4.63 -12.31
CA VAL A 41 -1.27 -3.46 -13.17
C VAL A 41 -0.20 -3.26 -14.25
N LEU A 42 1.08 -3.36 -13.88
CA LEU A 42 2.17 -3.22 -14.85
C LEU A 42 2.21 -4.41 -15.83
N GLY A 43 2.01 -5.63 -15.35
CA GLY A 43 2.01 -6.84 -16.18
C GLY A 43 0.88 -6.86 -17.22
N THR A 44 -0.33 -6.49 -16.82
CA THR A 44 -1.48 -6.40 -17.73
C THR A 44 -1.29 -5.33 -18.80
N ALA A 45 -0.75 -4.15 -18.44
CA ALA A 45 -0.44 -3.10 -19.41
C ALA A 45 0.59 -3.56 -20.47
N VAL A 46 1.67 -4.22 -20.05
CA VAL A 46 2.69 -4.76 -20.97
C VAL A 46 2.10 -5.83 -21.89
N LEU A 47 1.30 -6.75 -21.36
CA LEU A 47 0.68 -7.81 -22.16
C LEU A 47 -0.28 -7.25 -23.21
N LEU A 48 -1.08 -6.24 -22.84
CA LEU A 48 -1.96 -5.54 -23.78
C LEU A 48 -1.15 -4.81 -24.86
N LEU A 49 -0.09 -4.08 -24.50
CA LEU A 49 0.76 -3.41 -25.48
C LEU A 49 1.39 -4.39 -26.48
N LEU A 50 1.88 -5.53 -26.01
CA LEU A 50 2.42 -6.58 -26.88
C LEU A 50 1.34 -7.14 -27.81
N ALA A 51 0.14 -7.43 -27.28
CA ALA A 51 -0.98 -7.92 -28.07
C ALA A 51 -1.43 -6.91 -29.14
N PHE A 52 -1.46 -5.62 -28.82
CA PHE A 52 -1.77 -4.55 -29.78
C PHE A 52 -0.68 -4.38 -30.84
N CYS A 53 0.59 -4.50 -30.45
CA CYS A 53 1.72 -4.44 -31.37
C CYS A 53 1.66 -5.57 -32.41
N SER A 54 1.42 -6.81 -31.98
CA SER A 54 1.25 -7.95 -32.89
C SER A 54 0.06 -7.82 -33.84
N LYS A 55 -0.97 -7.02 -33.48
CA LYS A 55 -2.17 -6.81 -34.29
C LYS A 55 -2.00 -5.72 -35.36
N ASN A 56 -1.09 -4.75 -35.17
CA ASN A 56 -0.96 -3.56 -36.04
C ASN A 56 0.29 -3.57 -36.93
N TYR A 57 1.32 -4.34 -36.56
CA TYR A 57 2.61 -4.38 -37.29
C TYR A 57 2.86 -5.73 -37.98
N GLY A 58 1.81 -6.52 -38.23
CA GLY A 58 1.84 -7.83 -38.91
C GLY A 58 1.14 -7.81 -40.26
#